data_AF-A0A0D0AFS3-F1
#
_entry.id   AF-A0A0D0AFS3-F1
#
_cell.length_a   1.000
_cell.length_b   1.000
_cell.length_c   1.000
_cell.angle_alpha   90.00
_cell.angle_beta   90.00
_cell.angle_gamma   90.00
#
_symmetry.space_group_name_H-M   'P 1'
#
loop_
_entity.id
_entity.type
_entity.pdbx_description
1 polymer ?
#
loop_
_entity_poly.entity_id
_entity_poly.type
_entity_poly.pdbx_seq_one_letter_code
_entity_poly.pdbx_strand_id
1 'polypeptide(L)' 'QTAIETLLLRHVYGPKTLPKRVVIQEDLLGYNLVGERRKWTYGQWRQFYWGRHPLRSGEDKWVFYFETTKL' A
#
# COMPACT_ATOMS: atom_id res chain seq x y z
N GLN A 1 -3.51 -8.01 14.19
CA GLN A 1 -2.83 -7.12 13.23
C GLN A 1 -3.58 -7.24 11.91
N THR A 2 -3.98 -6.14 11.29
CA THR A 2 -4.82 -6.21 10.07
C THR A 2 -3.98 -6.58 8.85
N ALA A 3 -4.56 -7.23 7.84
CA ALA A 3 -3.84 -7.62 6.63
C ALA A 3 -3.19 -6.43 5.89
N ILE A 4 -3.82 -5.24 5.97
CA ILE A 4 -3.28 -3.98 5.44
C ILE A 4 -2.01 -3.56 6.20
N GLU A 5 -2.03 -3.57 7.53
CA GLU A 5 -0.85 -3.22 8.34
C GLU A 5 0.34 -4.11 8.02
N THR A 6 0.13 -5.43 7.95
CA THR A 6 1.18 -6.40 7.62
C THR A 6 1.74 -6.14 6.22
N LEU A 7 0.88 -5.84 5.24
CA LEU A 7 1.31 -5.49 3.88
C LEU A 7 2.15 -4.22 3.86
N LEU A 8 1.71 -3.16 4.54
CA LEU A 8 2.41 -1.87 4.58
C LEU A 8 3.77 -1.98 5.29
N LEU A 9 3.83 -2.67 6.43
CA LEU A 9 5.10 -2.91 7.13
C LEU A 9 6.08 -3.69 6.25
N ARG A 10 5.61 -4.73 5.54
CA ARG A 10 6.45 -5.49 4.62
C ARG A 10 6.92 -4.66 3.43
N HIS A 11 6.13 -3.70 2.97
CA HIS A 11 6.55 -2.78 1.91
C HIS A 11 7.69 -1.85 2.36
N VAL A 12 7.59 -1.33 3.59
CA VAL A 12 8.57 -0.37 4.15
C VAL A 12 9.88 -1.07 4.55
N TYR A 13 9.79 -2.25 5.16
CA TYR A 13 10.95 -2.93 5.77
C TYR A 13 11.44 -4.15 5.00
N GLY A 14 10.74 -4.57 3.94
CA GLY A 14 11.04 -5.82 3.23
C GLY A 14 12.22 -5.73 2.25
N PRO A 15 13.02 -6.80 2.10
CA PRO A 15 14.16 -6.84 1.16
C PRO A 15 13.74 -7.02 -0.31
N LYS A 16 12.47 -7.34 -0.58
CA LYS A 16 11.91 -7.51 -1.93
C LYS A 16 10.74 -6.55 -2.13
N THR A 17 10.72 -5.88 -3.27
CA THR A 17 9.57 -5.09 -3.73
C THR A 17 8.36 -6.02 -3.88
N LEU A 18 7.31 -5.73 -3.13
CA LEU A 18 6.02 -6.42 -3.25
C LEU A 18 5.46 -6.27 -4.68
N PRO A 19 4.54 -7.12 -5.14
CA PRO A 19 3.87 -6.90 -6.42
C PRO A 19 3.09 -5.57 -6.43
N LYS A 20 2.80 -5.05 -7.63
CA LYS A 20 2.00 -3.82 -7.78
C LYS A 20 0.53 -4.02 -7.43
N ARG A 21 0.02 -5.25 -7.51
CA ARG A 21 -1.34 -5.62 -7.12
C ARG A 21 -1.26 -6.79 -6.14
N VAL A 22 -2.03 -6.73 -5.07
CA VAL A 22 -2.24 -7.84 -4.13
C VAL A 22 -3.74 -8.03 -3.92
N VAL A 23 -4.13 -9.28 -3.73
CA VAL A 23 -5.50 -9.66 -3.42
C VAL A 23 -5.46 -10.41 -2.11
N ILE A 24 -6.19 -9.91 -1.13
CA ILE A 24 -6.41 -10.56 0.17
C ILE A 24 -7.80 -11.17 0.09
N GLN A 25 -7.86 -12.49 0.03
CA GLN A 25 -9.11 -13.25 -0.09
C GLN A 25 -9.75 -13.41 1.27
N GLU A 26 -11.06 -13.17 1.35
CA GLU A 26 -11.87 -13.39 2.55
C GLU A 26 -13.13 -14.18 2.16
N ASP A 27 -12.97 -15.50 2.14
CA ASP A 27 -13.98 -16.43 1.60
C ASP A 27 -15.30 -16.42 2.39
N LEU A 28 -15.26 -16.00 3.66
CA LEU A 28 -16.44 -15.97 4.54
C LEU A 28 -17.36 -14.77 4.30
N LEU A 29 -16.85 -13.69 3.72
CA LEU A 29 -17.57 -12.42 3.62
C LEU A 29 -17.99 -12.05 2.19
N GLY A 30 -17.68 -12.89 1.20
CA GLY A 30 -18.09 -12.66 -0.20
C GLY A 30 -17.41 -11.46 -0.86
N TYR A 31 -16.24 -11.07 -0.37
CA TYR A 31 -15.44 -10.01 -0.96
C TYR A 31 -13.95 -10.31 -0.88
N ASN A 32 -13.21 -9.74 -1.83
CA ASN A 32 -11.76 -9.65 -1.78
C ASN A 32 -11.35 -8.21 -1.47
N LEU A 33 -10.33 -8.04 -0.62
CA LEU A 33 -9.66 -6.76 -0.46
C LEU A 33 -8.51 -6.68 -1.46
N VAL A 34 -8.63 -5.77 -2.43
CA VAL A 34 -7.61 -5.56 -3.47
C VAL A 34 -6.78 -4.34 -3.11
N GLY A 35 -5.46 -4.53 -3.04
CA GLY A 35 -4.49 -3.46 -2.91
C GLY A 35 -3.77 -3.21 -4.23
N GLU A 36 -3.71 -1.97 -4.68
CA GLU A 36 -2.94 -1.54 -5.84
C GLU A 36 -1.94 -0.44 -5.49
N ARG A 37 -0.69 -0.61 -5.93
CA ARG A 37 0.34 0.43 -5.89
C ARG A 37 0.24 1.29 -7.12
N ARG A 38 -0.03 2.57 -6.90
CA ARG A 38 -0.10 3.59 -7.96
C ARG A 38 0.97 4.64 -7.74
N LYS A 39 1.51 5.18 -8.84
CA LYS A 39 2.48 6.28 -8.78
C LYS A 39 1.89 7.44 -7.99
N TRP A 40 2.66 7.98 -7.06
CA TRP A 40 2.24 9.10 -6.23
C TRP A 40 3.12 10.31 -6.50
N THR A 41 2.61 11.26 -7.29
CA THR A 41 3.38 12.45 -7.70
C THR A 41 3.12 13.66 -6.82
N TYR A 42 2.10 13.61 -5.96
CA TYR A 42 1.72 14.75 -5.13
C TYR A 42 2.78 15.03 -4.06
N GLY A 43 3.22 16.29 -3.99
CA GLY A 43 4.21 16.73 -3.00
C GLY A 43 5.64 16.31 -3.30
N GLN A 44 5.91 15.63 -4.43
CA GLN A 44 7.28 15.23 -4.82
C GLN A 44 8.21 16.44 -5.04
N TRP A 45 7.65 17.59 -5.40
CA TRP A 45 8.39 18.85 -5.55
C TRP A 45 8.62 19.59 -4.22
N ARG A 46 8.06 19.10 -3.10
CA ARG A 46 8.24 19.70 -1.78
C ARG A 46 9.31 18.95 -1.00
N GLN A 47 10.17 19.70 -0.32
CA GLN A 47 11.13 19.13 0.61
C GLN A 47 10.51 19.09 2.01
N PHE A 48 10.27 17.89 2.51
CA PHE A 48 9.78 17.67 3.86
C PHE A 48 10.92 17.23 4.78
N TYR A 49 10.84 17.61 6.05
CA TYR A 49 11.85 17.30 7.05
C TYR A 49 11.17 16.76 8.31
N TRP A 50 11.81 15.76 8.93
CA TRP A 50 11.51 15.33 10.29
C TRP A 50 12.62 15.83 11.21
N GLY A 51 12.41 16.99 11.83
CA GLY A 51 13.46 17.73 12.52
C GLY A 51 14.55 18.14 11.53
N ARG A 52 15.76 17.58 11.68
CA ARG A 52 16.90 17.83 10.77
C ARG A 52 17.03 16.80 9.65
N HIS A 53 16.22 15.74 9.65
CA HIS A 53 16.33 14.67 8.67
C HIS A 53 15.43 14.95 7.46
N PRO A 54 15.98 15.04 6.24
CA PRO A 54 15.15 15.16 5.04
C PRO A 54 14.37 13.87 4.83
N LEU A 55 13.07 14.00 4.56
CA LEU A 55 12.21 12.88 4.22
C LEU A 55 12.27 12.62 2.71
N ARG A 56 12.36 11.35 2.34
CA ARG A 56 12.20 10.93 0.95
C ARG A 56 10.71 10.87 0.62
N SER A 57 10.33 11.50 -0.49
CA SER A 57 8.98 11.34 -1.01
C SER A 57 8.77 9.89 -1.43
N GLY A 58 7.63 9.31 -1.04
CA GLY A 58 7.22 8.01 -1.57
C GLY A 58 6.98 8.11 -3.08
N GLU A 59 7.44 7.11 -3.83
CA GLU A 59 7.24 7.04 -5.28
C GLU A 59 5.84 6.51 -5.63
N ASP A 60 5.27 5.73 -4.72
CA ASP A 60 4.02 5.03 -4.83
C ASP A 60 3.13 5.20 -3.59
N LYS A 61 1.82 5.07 -3.81
CA LYS A 61 0.82 4.93 -2.76
C LYS A 61 0.06 3.64 -2.94
N TRP A 62 -0.42 3.08 -1.84
CA TRP A 62 -1.40 2.01 -1.88
C TRP A 62 -2.82 2.59 -1.98
N VAL A 63 -3.62 2.00 -2.85
CA VAL A 63 -5.07 2.21 -2.93
C VAL A 63 -5.72 0.87 -2.67
N PHE A 64 -6.67 0.85 -1.74
CA PHE A 64 -7.41 -0.35 -1.37
C PHE A 64 -8.88 -0.18 -1.77
N TYR A 65 -9.45 -1.25 -2.30
CA TYR A 65 -10.88 -1.32 -2.60
C TYR A 65 -11.39 -2.75 -2.41
N PHE A 66 -12.69 -2.87 -2.14
CA PHE A 66 -13.36 -4.16 -2.04
C PHE A 66 -13.87 -4.56 -3.42
N GLU A 67 -13.61 -5.81 -3.80
CA GLU A 67 -14.16 -6.44 -5.00
C GLU A 67 -15.10 -7.56 -4.54
N THR A 68 -16.39 -7.46 -4.87
CA THR A 68 -17.36 -8.49 -4.51
C THR A 68 -17.12 -9.74 -5.34
N THR A 69 -17.03 -10.88 -4.68
CA THR A 69 -17.02 -12.17 -5.36
C THR A 69 -18.48 -12.56 -5.63
N LYS A 70 -18.84 -12.68 -6.91
CA LYS A 70 -20.12 -13.31 -7.26
C LYS A 70 -20.04 -14.76 -6.79
N LEU A 71 -20.89 -15.11 -5.82
CA LEU A 71 -21.20 -16.49 -5.48
C LEU A 71 -21.88 -17.19 -6.67
#